data_AF-X1E3J2-F1
#
_entry.id   AF-X1E3J2-F1
#
_cell.length_a   1.000
_cell.length_b   1.000
_cell.length_c   1.000
_cell.angle_alpha   90.00
_cell.angle_beta   90.00
_cell.angle_gamma   90.00
#
_symmetry.space_group_name_H-M   'P 1'
#
loop_
_entity.id
_entity.type
_entity.pdbx_description
1 polymer ?
#
loop_
_entity_poly.entity_id
_entity_poly.type
_entity_poly.pdbx_seq_one_letter_code
_entity_poly.pdbx_strand_id
1 'polypeptide(L)' 'MEGDGAIMNRVYTAVTKQENGWWIGWIEEVPGVNCQERTHEQLLETLKA' A
#
# COMPACT_ATOMS: atom_id res chain seq x y z
N MET A 1 22.55 -20.86 17.47
CA MET A 1 23.11 -19.58 17.01
C MET A 1 22.13 -19.07 15.98
N GLU A 2 21.56 -17.89 16.25
CA GLU A 2 20.33 -17.36 15.66
C GLU A 2 20.43 -17.24 14.12
N GLY A 3 19.39 -17.74 13.44
CA GLY A 3 19.30 -17.74 12.00
C GLY A 3 19.14 -16.33 11.45
N ASP A 4 19.82 -16.06 10.34
CA ASP A 4 19.78 -14.86 9.55
C ASP A 4 18.35 -14.29 9.44
N GLY A 5 18.12 -13.20 10.17
CA GLY A 5 16.96 -12.35 10.01
C GLY A 5 17.05 -11.62 8.67
N ALA A 6 16.82 -12.34 7.57
CA ALA A 6 16.69 -11.74 6.25
C ALA A 6 15.53 -10.74 6.31
N ILE A 7 15.83 -9.47 6.02
CA ILE A 7 14.82 -8.43 5.84
C ILE A 7 13.89 -8.89 4.72
N MET A 8 12.70 -9.37 5.07
CA MET A 8 11.71 -9.79 4.09
C MET A 8 11.13 -8.55 3.42
N ASN A 9 11.79 -8.10 2.36
CA ASN A 9 11.26 -7.08 1.48
C ASN A 9 10.13 -7.72 0.64
N ARG A 10 8.90 -7.53 1.08
CA ARG A 10 7.72 -8.00 0.37
C ARG A 10 7.28 -6.92 -0.60
N VAL A 11 7.20 -7.29 -1.88
CA VAL A 11 6.68 -6.43 -2.94
C VAL A 11 5.19 -6.76 -3.10
N TYR A 12 4.38 -5.72 -3.15
CA TYR A 12 2.93 -5.80 -3.32
C TYR A 12 2.48 -4.90 -4.46
N THR A 13 1.34 -5.22 -5.05
CA THR A 13 0.74 -4.42 -6.12
C THR A 13 -0.36 -3.54 -5.55
N ALA A 14 -0.16 -2.23 -5.62
CA ALA A 14 -1.17 -1.25 -5.25
C ALA A 14 -1.98 -0.84 -6.48
N VAL A 15 -3.30 -0.97 -6.40
CA VAL A 15 -4.22 -0.39 -7.38
C VAL A 15 -4.67 0.96 -6.86
N THR A 16 -4.63 1.99 -7.71
CA THR A 16 -5.08 3.35 -7.36
C THR A 16 -6.11 3.85 -8.35
N LYS A 17 -7.09 4.61 -7.84
CA LYS A 17 -8.16 5.24 -8.62
C LYS A 17 -8.37 6.65 -8.11
N GLN A 18 -8.50 7.61 -9.03
CA GLN A 18 -8.94 8.96 -8.68
C GLN A 18 -10.44 9.10 -8.93
N GLU A 19 -11.20 9.56 -7.93
CA GLU A 19 -12.64 9.79 -8.03
C GLU A 19 -13.06 10.98 -7.17
N ASN A 20 -13.86 11.90 -7.72
CA ASN A 20 -14.38 13.07 -7.01
C ASN A 20 -13.32 13.90 -6.26
N GLY A 21 -12.11 14.01 -6.82
CA GLY A 21 -11.00 14.74 -6.20
C GLY A 21 -10.32 14.01 -5.04
N TRP A 22 -10.57 12.71 -4.88
CA TRP A 22 -9.91 11.82 -3.94
C TRP A 22 -9.13 10.74 -4.66
N TRP A 23 -8.08 10.25 -4.02
CA TRP A 23 -7.36 9.05 -4.41
C TRP A 23 -7.78 7.89 -3.52
N ILE A 24 -8.18 6.78 -4.12
CA ILE A 24 -8.61 5.55 -3.43
C ILE A 24 -7.64 4.46 -3.85
N GLY A 25 -7.19 3.62 -2.93
CA GLY A 25 -6.31 2.51 -3.27
C GLY A 25 -6.42 1.31 -2.34
N TRP A 26 -5.96 0.18 -2.84
CA TRP A 26 -5.94 -1.11 -2.13
C TRP A 26 -4.79 -1.99 -2.64
N ILE A 27 -4.41 -2.98 -1.83
CA ILE A 27 -3.39 -3.98 -2.21
C ILE A 27 -4.08 -5.20 -2.81
N GLU A 28 -3.74 -5.58 -4.05
CA GLU A 28 -4.38 -6.70 -4.75
C GLU A 28 -4.24 -8.02 -3.98
N GLU A 29 -3.07 -8.23 -3.38
CA GLU A 29 -2.72 -9.48 -2.70
C GLU A 29 -3.25 -9.57 -1.26
N VAL A 30 -3.72 -8.45 -0.67
CA VAL A 30 -4.10 -8.39 0.74
C VAL A 30 -5.51 -7.81 0.90
N PRO A 31 -6.55 -8.67 0.92
CA PRO A 31 -7.92 -8.24 1.16
C PRO A 31 -8.05 -7.45 2.47
N GLY A 32 -8.73 -6.32 2.41
CA GLY A 32 -8.95 -5.45 3.57
C GLY A 32 -7.91 -4.34 3.76
N VAL A 33 -6.78 -4.37 3.06
CA VAL A 33 -5.84 -3.23 3.04
C VAL A 33 -6.29 -2.24 1.97
N ASN A 34 -6.93 -1.15 2.40
CA ASN A 34 -7.42 -0.08 1.55
C ASN A 34 -7.43 1.25 2.32
N CYS A 35 -7.27 2.35 1.59
CA CYS A 35 -7.42 3.69 2.14
C CYS A 35 -7.78 4.71 1.05
N GLN A 36 -8.10 5.93 1.47
CA GLN A 36 -8.32 7.05 0.57
C GLN A 36 -7.60 8.29 1.08
N GLU A 37 -7.02 9.07 0.18
CA GLU A 37 -6.22 10.25 0.49
C GLU A 37 -6.48 11.38 -0.49
N ARG A 38 -6.00 12.58 -0.15
CA ARG A 38 -6.16 13.79 -0.98
C ARG A 38 -5.18 13.86 -2.14
N THR A 39 -4.00 13.25 -2.00
CA THR A 39 -2.99 13.19 -3.06
C THR A 39 -2.55 11.75 -3.31
N HIS A 40 -2.03 11.51 -4.51
CA HIS A 40 -1.52 10.19 -4.89
C HIS A 40 -0.31 9.77 -4.03
N GLU A 41 0.57 10.72 -3.68
CA GLU A 41 1.75 10.45 -2.85
C GLU A 41 1.35 10.01 -1.45
N GLN A 42 0.40 10.72 -0.82
CA GLN A 42 -0.14 10.33 0.49
C GLN A 42 -0.77 8.95 0.45
N LEU A 43 -1.53 8.64 -0.62
CA LEU A 43 -2.12 7.30 -0.79
C LEU A 43 -1.03 6.21 -0.79
N LEU A 44 0.05 6.43 -1.55
CA LEU A 44 1.15 5.47 -1.64
C LEU A 44 1.96 5.36 -0.34
N GLU A 45 2.11 6.44 0.42
CA GLU A 45 2.76 6.40 1.74
C GLU A 45 1.91 5.60 2.73
N THR A 46 0.60 5.85 2.78
CA THR A 46 -0.33 5.13 3.67
C THR A 46 -0.38 3.64 3.34
N LEU A 47 -0.37 3.24 2.06
CA LEU A 47 -0.39 1.82 1.66
C LEU A 47 0.91 1.06 1.96
N LYS A 48 2.02 1.76 2.23
CA LYS A 48 3.33 1.14 2.54
C LYS A 48 3.60 0.94 4.03
N ALA A 49 2.84 1.62 4.89
CA ALA A 49 3.02 1.59 6.34
C ALA A 49 2.62 0.23 6.96
#